data_AF-A0A511MQM6-F1
#
_entry.id   AF-A0A511MQM6-F1
#
_cell.length_a   1.000
_cell.length_b   1.000
_cell.length_c   1.000
_cell.angle_alpha   90.00
_cell.angle_beta   90.00
_cell.angle_gamma   90.00
#
_symmetry.space_group_name_H-M   'P 1'
#
loop_
_entity.id
_entity.type
_entity.pdbx_description
1 polymer ?
#
loop_
_entity_poly.entity_id
_entity_poly.type
_entity_poly.pdbx_seq_one_letter_code
_entity_poly.pdbx_strand_id
1 'polypeptide(L)' 'MSDDSDIAQARVFLDLLAAHARTLVRAINAAERTFQTQRLRDLHAELHTVRHCIARIHYRYPHIAPPNRARI' A
#
# COMPACT_ATOMS: atom_id res chain seq x y z
N MET A 1 -25.38 6.81 9.82
CA MET A 1 -24.66 7.63 8.82
C MET A 1 -23.13 7.61 9.01
N SER A 2 -22.56 6.86 9.97
CA SER A 2 -21.11 6.85 10.24
C SER A 2 -20.31 5.94 9.29
N ASP A 3 -20.89 4.81 8.87
CA ASP A 3 -20.15 3.80 8.11
C ASP A 3 -19.72 4.27 6.72
N ASP A 4 -20.54 5.07 6.03
CA ASP A 4 -20.20 5.59 4.70
C ASP A 4 -19.00 6.54 4.72
N SER A 5 -18.85 7.34 5.79
CA SER A 5 -17.69 8.22 5.98
C SER A 5 -16.42 7.42 6.27
N ASP A 6 -16.52 6.41 7.13
CA ASP A 6 -15.40 5.52 7.46
C ASP A 6 -14.94 4.72 6.24
N ILE A 7 -15.88 4.26 5.41
CA ILE A 7 -15.60 3.58 4.14
C ILE A 7 -14.94 4.53 3.14
N ALA A 8 -15.44 5.76 2.99
CA ALA A 8 -14.84 6.75 2.11
C ALA A 8 -13.40 7.06 2.52
N GLN A 9 -13.16 7.24 3.82
CA GLN A 9 -11.83 7.48 4.37
C GLN A 9 -10.91 6.27 4.19
N ALA A 10 -11.41 5.05 4.38
CA ALA A 10 -10.63 3.83 4.13
C ALA A 10 -10.20 3.70 2.67
N ARG A 11 -11.04 4.10 1.70
CA ARG A 11 -10.69 4.14 0.27
C ARG A 11 -9.56 5.12 0.00
N VAL A 12 -9.64 6.34 0.55
CA VAL A 12 -8.55 7.34 0.43
C VAL A 12 -7.25 6.79 1.00
N PHE A 13 -7.28 6.16 2.18
CA PHE A 13 -6.07 5.56 2.75
C PHE A 13 -5.51 4.42 1.89
N LEU A 14 -6.36 3.58 1.29
CA LEU A 14 -5.92 2.54 0.37
C LEU A 14 -5.22 3.13 -0.86
N ASP A 15 -5.75 4.19 -1.44
CA ASP A 15 -5.14 4.86 -2.59
C ASP A 15 -3.77 5.45 -2.24
N LEU A 16 -3.66 6.10 -1.08
CA LEU A 16 -2.38 6.63 -0.58
C LEU A 16 -1.36 5.51 -0.31
N LEU A 17 -1.76 4.43 0.35
CA LEU A 17 -0.90 3.27 0.61
C LEU A 17 -0.46 2.59 -0.69
N ALA A 18 -1.35 2.48 -1.68
CA ALA A 18 -1.03 1.91 -2.99
C ALA A 18 -0.10 2.80 -3.80
N ALA A 19 -0.23 4.13 -3.71
CA ALA A 19 0.74 5.06 -4.28
C ALA A 19 2.10 4.94 -3.58
N HIS A 20 2.12 4.86 -2.25
CA HIS A 20 3.35 4.71 -1.48
C HIS A 20 4.07 3.40 -1.78
N ALA A 21 3.35 2.27 -1.86
CA ALA A 21 3.92 0.98 -2.25
C ALA A 21 4.59 1.04 -3.63
N ARG A 22 3.99 1.74 -4.61
CA ARG A 22 4.59 1.95 -5.94
C ARG A 22 5.87 2.77 -5.86
N THR A 23 5.91 3.81 -5.02
CA THR A 23 7.10 4.62 -4.78
C THR A 23 8.22 3.79 -4.13
N LEU A 24 7.89 2.98 -3.12
CA LEU A 24 8.84 2.10 -2.45
C LEU A 24 9.46 1.08 -3.41
N VAL A 25 8.66 0.46 -4.28
CA VAL A 25 9.17 -0.46 -5.31
C VAL A 25 10.16 0.24 -6.23
N ARG A 26 9.90 1.48 -6.64
CA ARG A 26 10.85 2.26 -7.46
C ARG A 26 12.13 2.58 -6.69
N ALA A 27 12.02 2.92 -5.41
CA ALA A 27 13.17 3.22 -4.55
C ALA A 27 14.03 1.96 -4.31
N ILE A 28 13.41 0.79 -4.13
CA ILE A 28 14.10 -0.50 -4.00
C ILE A 28 14.91 -0.76 -5.26
N ASN A 29 14.28 -0.69 -6.44
CA ASN A 29 14.97 -0.89 -7.72
C ASN A 29 16.16 0.07 -7.91
N ALA A 30 16.06 1.31 -7.42
CA ALA A 30 17.16 2.28 -7.48
C ALA A 30 18.29 1.95 -6.49
N ALA A 31 17.94 1.52 -5.27
CA ALA A 31 18.90 1.13 -4.24
C ALA A 31 19.64 -0.17 -4.61
N GLU A 32 18.98 -1.11 -5.28
CA GLU A 32 19.60 -2.33 -5.85
C GLU A 32 20.68 -1.99 -6.87
N ARG A 33 20.40 -1.07 -7.79
CA ARG A 33 21.37 -0.64 -8.81
C ARG A 33 22.59 0.08 -8.25
N THR A 34 22.45 0.66 -7.06
CA THR A 34 23.52 1.42 -6.38
C THR A 34 24.15 0.66 -5.22
N PHE A 35 23.80 -0.62 -5.04
CA PHE A 35 24.31 -1.51 -3.99
C PHE A 35 24.16 -0.96 -2.56
N GLN A 36 23.12 -0.17 -2.31
CA GLN A 36 22.85 0.44 -1.00
C GLN A 36 22.16 -0.53 -0.04
N THR A 37 22.92 -1.48 0.51
CA THR A 37 22.40 -2.61 1.31
C THR A 37 21.58 -2.19 2.53
N GLN A 38 22.00 -1.16 3.28
CA GLN A 38 21.21 -0.69 4.43
C GLN A 38 19.89 -0.08 3.96
N ARG A 39 19.94 0.79 2.96
CA ARG A 39 18.76 1.44 2.40
C ARG A 39 17.76 0.43 1.86
N LEU A 40 18.24 -0.64 1.23
CA LEU A 40 17.39 -1.75 0.75
C LEU A 40 16.62 -2.43 1.88
N ARG A 41 17.29 -2.73 3.00
CA ARG A 41 16.65 -3.34 4.17
C ARG A 41 15.56 -2.43 4.73
N ASP A 42 15.85 -1.14 4.86
CA ASP A 42 14.89 -0.17 5.38
C ASP A 42 13.66 -0.04 4.46
N LEU A 43 13.88 0.04 3.14
CA LEU A 43 12.81 0.10 2.15
C LEU A 43 11.94 -1.17 2.13
N HIS A 44 12.54 -2.35 2.30
CA HIS A 44 11.79 -3.60 2.41
C HIS A 44 10.95 -3.66 3.69
N ALA A 45 11.48 -3.21 4.83
CA ALA A 45 10.73 -3.15 6.07
C ALA A 45 9.54 -2.17 5.97
N GLU A 46 9.74 -1.03 5.31
CA GLU A 46 8.68 -0.06 5.06
C GLU A 46 7.61 -0.64 4.12
N LEU A 47 8.01 -1.30 3.03
CA LEU A 47 7.08 -1.95 2.10
C LEU A 47 6.27 -3.06 2.78
N HIS A 48 6.90 -3.82 3.68
CA HIS A 48 6.19 -4.82 4.50
C HIS A 48 5.13 -4.16 5.37
N THR A 49 5.46 -3.05 6.04
CA THR A 49 4.52 -2.28 6.87
C THR A 49 3.34 -1.76 6.05
N VAL A 50 3.58 -1.18 4.87
CA VAL A 50 2.53 -0.70 3.97
C VAL A 50 1.59 -1.82 3.54
N ARG A 51 2.14 -2.98 3.15
CA ARG A 51 1.34 -4.17 2.78
C ARG A 51 0.48 -4.65 3.96
N HIS A 52 1.03 -4.63 5.17
CA HIS A 52 0.28 -4.98 6.37
C HIS A 52 -0.86 -3.99 6.65
N CYS A 53 -0.65 -2.69 6.49
CA CYS A 53 -1.71 -1.68 6.61
C CYS A 53 -2.84 -1.90 5.60
N ILE A 54 -2.50 -2.17 4.34
CA ILE A 54 -3.48 -2.50 3.28
C ILE A 54 -4.31 -3.73 3.68
N ALA A 55 -3.64 -4.80 4.12
CA ALA A 55 -4.31 -6.02 4.55
C ALA A 55 -5.26 -5.79 5.74
N ARG A 56 -4.87 -4.96 6.71
CA ARG A 56 -5.73 -4.58 7.85
C ARG A 56 -6.96 -3.81 7.43
N ILE A 57 -6.84 -2.89 6.46
CA ILE A 57 -8.00 -2.15 5.94
C ILE A 57 -8.95 -3.09 5.22
N HIS A 58 -8.45 -4.00 4.37
CA HIS A 58 -9.28 -5.00 3.71
C HIS A 58 -9.96 -5.96 4.69
N TYR A 59 -9.27 -6.34 5.78
CA TYR A 59 -9.87 -7.15 6.84
C TYR A 59 -11.02 -6.42 7.55
N ARG A 60 -10.85 -5.14 7.85
CA ARG A 60 -11.88 -4.31 8.51
C ARG A 60 -13.05 -3.97 7.59
N TYR A 61 -12.78 -3.76 6.31
CA TYR A 61 -13.77 -3.34 5.31
C TYR A 61 -13.73 -4.27 4.09
N PRO A 62 -14.26 -5.50 4.20
CA PRO A 62 -14.14 -6.53 3.16
C PRO A 62 -14.85 -6.17 1.85
N HIS A 63 -15.84 -5.28 1.90
CA HIS A 63 -16.60 -4.81 0.73
C HIS A 63 -15.86 -3.73 -0.08
N ILE A 64 -14.77 -3.18 0.46
CA ILE A 64 -13.90 -2.24 -0.27
C ILE A 64 -12.96 -3.07 -1.14
N ALA A 65 -13.49 -3.58 -2.25
CA ALA A 65 -12.68 -4.23 -3.27
C ALA A 65 -11.78 -3.19 -3.94
N PRO A 66 -10.55 -3.56 -4.35
CA PRO A 66 -9.76 -2.70 -5.22
C PRO A 66 -10.57 -2.42 -6.49
N PRO A 67 -10.62 -1.18 -6.98
CA PRO A 67 -11.40 -0.80 -8.17
C PRO A 67 -10.96 -1.52 -9.48
N ASN A 68 -9.92 -2.36 -9.42
CA ASN A 68 -9.29 -3.01 -10.56
C ASN A 68 -9.64 -4.51 -10.71
N ARG A 69 -10.87 -4.92 -10.37
CA ARG A 69 -11.42 -6.23 -10.77
C ARG A 69 -12.34 -6.17 -12.00
N ALA A 70 -12.44 -5.01 -12.65
CA ALA A 70 -13.14 -4.83 -13.92
C ALA A 70 -12.13 -4.58 -15.06
N ARG A 71 -11.38 -5.63 -15.42
CA ARG A 71 -10.73 -5.74 -16.73
C ARG A 71 -10.72 -7.22 -17.12
N ILE A 72 -11.83 -7.64 -17.71
CA ILE A 72 -11.91 -8.74 -18.67
C ILE A 72 -12.44 -8.11 -19.94
#